data_AF-A0ABD7GKG6-F1
#
_entry.id   AF-A0ABD7GKG6-F1
#
_cell.length_a   1.000
_cell.length_b   1.000
_cell.length_c   1.000
_cell.angle_alpha   90.00
_cell.angle_beta   90.00
_cell.angle_gamma   90.00
#
_symmetry.space_group_name_H-M   'P 1'
#
loop_
_entity.id
_entity.type
_entity.pdbx_description
1 polymer ?
#
loop_
_entity_poly.entity_id
_entity_poly.type
_entity_poly.pdbx_seq_one_letter_code
_entity_poly.pdbx_strand_id
1 'polypeptide(L)'
;MALSITRGIVPKAQKVIVYGPEGVGKTSFAAKFPDPLFIDTEGSTEHYDVARTETPRSWPMLLDQVREVKATRPCATLVIDTADWAEQLAIRHVCDEKSWKSIEDPGYGKGYTFVVEEFGKLLNLLSDVAEAGINVVLTAHAAIRKFDQPDEAASYNRWALALIDAAKMSDAAKAKEWADAVLFANYETIVEVVGDGKGAKGKARGGQKRVLHAQHHACWDAKNRWDLPPQVPLDFAQIAAFVPAAPAASRVRAASAAVPARPAAPAAPPAKTAPAAPPAPAAAAPAPAAPAAPKPVQSIVFADDGSVVSDTAKSKAAGLPDFWAPALQLMERDGVSVEEIRAMSAAKGFFSADTPAENYPEDYVLGGIVAQWDKCVANIKAMREETEPVPFGAPDMTKI
;
A
#
# COMPACT_ATOMS: atom_id res chain seq x y z
N MET A 1 14.27 27.63 40.09
CA MET A 1 13.83 28.43 38.93
C MET A 1 12.32 28.50 38.96
N ALA A 2 11.72 29.69 38.78
CA ALA A 2 10.28 29.82 38.67
C ALA A 2 9.80 29.18 37.37
N LEU A 3 8.69 28.43 37.42
CA LEU A 3 8.09 27.81 36.24
C LEU A 3 7.46 28.89 35.35
N SER A 4 7.85 28.93 34.07
CA SER A 4 7.14 29.74 33.06
C SER A 4 5.89 28.98 32.61
N ILE A 5 4.71 29.47 33.00
CA ILE A 5 3.43 28.84 32.67
C ILE A 5 2.78 29.62 31.52
N THR A 6 2.66 28.98 30.35
CA THR A 6 1.89 29.49 29.22
C THR A 6 0.46 28.92 29.31
N ARG A 7 -0.57 29.75 29.07
CA ARG A 7 -1.99 29.35 29.13
C ARG A 7 -2.69 29.69 27.81
N GLY A 8 -3.65 28.85 27.40
CA GLY A 8 -4.44 29.05 26.19
C GLY A 8 -3.91 28.32 24.96
N ILE A 9 -4.54 28.58 23.81
CA ILE A 9 -4.14 27.99 22.52
C ILE A 9 -2.81 28.63 22.09
N VAL A 10 -1.77 27.82 21.94
CA VAL A 10 -0.48 28.25 21.42
C VAL A 10 -0.47 28.00 19.90
N PRO A 11 -0.40 29.05 19.06
CA PRO A 11 -0.28 28.87 17.63
C PRO A 11 1.08 28.22 17.33
N LYS A 12 1.04 26.99 16.82
CA LYS A 12 2.23 26.22 16.43
C LYS A 12 2.03 25.68 15.02
N ALA A 13 3.15 25.41 14.33
CA ALA A 13 3.10 24.67 13.08
C ALA A 13 2.40 23.32 13.29
N GLN A 14 1.64 22.90 12.28
CA GLN A 14 0.84 21.68 12.36
C GLN A 14 1.58 20.51 11.71
N LYS A 15 1.47 19.33 12.32
CA LYS A 15 1.91 18.05 11.74
C LYS A 15 0.68 17.27 11.29
N VAL A 16 0.48 17.15 9.98
CA VAL A 16 -0.73 16.60 9.37
C VAL A 16 -0.39 15.37 8.56
N ILE A 17 -1.13 14.28 8.75
CA ILE A 17 -1.09 13.10 7.89
C ILE A 17 -2.40 13.06 7.09
N VAL A 18 -2.29 12.91 5.78
CA VAL A 18 -3.42 12.70 4.88
C VAL A 18 -3.22 11.39 4.14
N TYR A 19 -4.06 10.40 4.40
CA TYR A 19 -3.94 9.09 3.79
C TYR A 19 -5.23 8.61 3.15
N GLY A 20 -5.13 7.73 2.18
CA GLY A 20 -6.28 7.30 1.38
C GLY A 20 -5.88 6.49 0.16
N PRO A 21 -6.86 5.91 -0.55
CA PRO A 21 -6.61 5.16 -1.79
C PRO A 21 -5.97 6.06 -2.86
N GLU A 22 -5.41 5.43 -3.88
CA GLU A 22 -4.88 6.11 -5.07
C GLU A 22 -5.94 6.98 -5.77
N GLY A 23 -5.48 8.06 -6.41
CA GLY A 23 -6.33 8.98 -7.16
C GLY A 23 -7.30 9.85 -6.34
N VAL A 24 -7.43 9.65 -5.02
CA VAL A 24 -8.42 10.36 -4.18
C VAL A 24 -8.14 11.87 -4.09
N GLY A 25 -6.92 12.31 -4.38
CA GLY A 25 -6.52 13.72 -4.41
C GLY A 25 -5.68 14.19 -3.21
N LYS A 26 -4.88 13.29 -2.60
CA LYS A 26 -3.99 13.60 -1.46
C LYS A 26 -2.96 14.68 -1.83
N THR A 27 -2.22 14.49 -2.92
CA THR A 27 -1.26 15.46 -3.46
C THR A 27 -1.92 16.79 -3.78
N SER A 28 -3.10 16.77 -4.41
CA SER A 28 -3.84 18.00 -4.73
C SER A 28 -4.32 18.74 -3.48
N PHE A 29 -4.67 18.01 -2.42
CA PHE A 29 -5.02 18.59 -1.12
C PHE A 29 -3.80 19.20 -0.43
N ALA A 30 -2.66 18.50 -0.43
CA ALA A 30 -1.39 18.99 0.12
C ALA A 30 -0.88 20.23 -0.61
N ALA A 31 -1.09 20.34 -1.93
CA ALA A 31 -0.69 21.48 -2.74
C ALA A 31 -1.43 22.79 -2.39
N LYS A 32 -2.54 22.72 -1.65
CA LYS A 32 -3.29 23.89 -1.19
C LYS A 32 -2.80 24.46 0.14
N PHE A 33 -1.84 23.81 0.80
CA PHE A 33 -1.25 24.34 2.02
C PHE A 33 -0.47 25.64 1.74
N PRO A 34 -0.23 26.48 2.77
CA PRO A 34 0.53 27.72 2.59
C PRO A 34 1.96 27.44 2.11
N ASP A 35 2.36 28.04 0.98
CA ASP A 35 3.68 27.96 0.34
C ASP A 35 4.32 26.56 0.46
N PRO A 36 3.76 25.55 -0.23
CA PRO A 36 4.15 24.15 -0.04
C PRO A 36 5.40 23.82 -0.85
N LEU A 37 6.36 23.17 -0.20
CA LEU A 37 7.53 22.55 -0.82
C LEU A 37 7.42 21.04 -0.71
N PHE A 38 7.43 20.36 -1.86
CA PHE A 38 7.33 18.91 -1.95
C PHE A 38 8.70 18.25 -1.97
N ILE A 39 8.85 17.22 -1.14
CA ILE A 39 9.82 16.15 -1.37
C ILE A 39 9.04 14.99 -1.98
N ASP A 40 9.08 14.90 -3.30
CA ASP A 40 8.36 13.89 -4.08
C ASP A 40 9.18 12.59 -4.13
N THR A 41 8.79 11.61 -3.33
CA THR A 41 9.40 10.27 -3.25
C THR A 41 8.75 9.27 -4.20
N GLU A 42 7.57 9.60 -4.76
CA GLU A 42 6.79 8.71 -5.64
C GLU A 42 6.88 9.10 -7.13
N GLY A 43 7.23 10.34 -7.43
CA GLY A 43 7.23 10.91 -8.79
C GLY A 43 5.83 11.38 -9.24
N SER A 44 4.90 11.59 -8.32
CA SER A 44 3.50 11.88 -8.64
C SER A 44 3.20 13.37 -8.87
N THR A 45 4.18 14.26 -8.61
CA THR A 45 3.94 15.71 -8.63
C THR A 45 4.20 16.37 -9.99
N GLU A 46 4.73 15.66 -10.99
CA GLU A 46 5.21 16.21 -12.29
C GLU A 46 4.20 17.14 -12.99
N HIS A 47 2.90 16.89 -12.82
CA HIS A 47 1.83 17.65 -13.46
C HIS A 47 1.21 18.75 -12.58
N TYR A 48 1.75 19.02 -11.39
CA TYR A 48 1.27 20.06 -10.48
C TYR A 48 2.15 21.31 -10.55
N ASP A 49 1.56 22.50 -10.41
CA ASP A 49 2.29 23.76 -10.24
C ASP A 49 2.68 23.95 -8.76
N VAL A 50 3.70 23.20 -8.33
CA VAL A 50 4.21 23.19 -6.95
C VAL A 50 5.74 23.23 -6.91
N ALA A 51 6.28 23.90 -5.88
CA ALA A 51 7.70 23.86 -5.59
C ALA A 51 8.09 22.46 -5.11
N ARG A 52 9.19 21.91 -5.62
CA ARG A 52 9.68 20.59 -5.24
C ARG A 52 11.20 20.55 -5.20
N THR A 53 11.74 19.70 -4.35
CA THR A 53 13.16 19.36 -4.34
C THR A 53 13.48 18.35 -5.45
N GLU A 54 14.77 18.06 -5.64
CA GLU A 54 15.14 16.86 -6.41
C GLU A 54 14.52 15.61 -5.75
N THR A 55 14.04 14.65 -6.55
CA THR A 55 13.53 13.37 -6.05
C THR A 55 14.63 12.63 -5.27
N PRO A 56 14.41 12.30 -3.98
CA PRO A 56 15.41 11.63 -3.18
C PRO A 56 15.62 10.19 -3.68
N ARG A 57 16.87 9.86 -4.02
CA ARG A 57 17.25 8.50 -4.49
C ARG A 57 17.75 7.59 -3.37
N SER A 58 17.94 8.15 -2.17
CA SER A 58 18.44 7.42 -1.00
C SER A 58 17.88 8.03 0.29
N TRP A 59 17.85 7.22 1.35
CA TRP A 59 17.41 7.67 2.68
C TRP A 59 18.26 8.84 3.24
N PRO A 60 19.60 8.83 3.14
CA PRO A 60 20.39 9.99 3.57
C PRO A 60 20.04 11.27 2.82
N MET A 61 19.80 11.18 1.51
CA MET A 61 19.42 12.33 0.69
C MET A 61 18.07 12.92 1.15
N LEU A 62 17.08 12.07 1.45
CA LEU A 62 15.81 12.51 2.03
C LEU A 62 16.03 13.25 3.36
N LEU A 63 16.82 12.69 4.27
CA LEU A 63 17.11 13.32 5.56
C LEU A 63 17.86 14.66 5.39
N ASP A 64 18.81 14.73 4.45
CA ASP A 64 19.56 15.96 4.17
C ASP A 64 18.66 17.07 3.60
N GLN A 65 17.73 16.73 2.71
CA GLN A 65 16.73 17.69 2.23
C GLN A 65 15.88 18.25 3.37
N VAL A 66 15.41 17.40 4.28
CA VAL A 66 14.63 17.86 5.44
C VAL A 66 15.49 18.75 6.36
N ARG A 67 16.77 18.41 6.57
CA ARG A 67 17.72 19.26 7.32
C ARG A 67 17.93 20.61 6.65
N GLU A 68 18.05 20.64 5.34
CA GLU A 68 18.21 21.88 4.57
C GLU A 68 16.96 22.77 4.65
N VAL A 69 15.77 22.18 4.56
CA VAL A 69 14.50 22.91 4.76
C VAL A 69 14.42 23.51 6.16
N LYS A 70 14.82 22.78 7.20
CA LYS A 70 14.90 23.30 8.57
C LYS A 70 15.86 24.49 8.67
N ALA A 71 17.02 24.42 8.01
CA ALA A 71 18.07 25.42 8.09
C ALA A 71 17.74 26.70 7.31
N THR A 72 17.26 26.55 6.07
CA THR A 72 17.03 27.66 5.14
C THR A 72 15.62 28.25 5.23
N ARG A 73 14.66 27.46 5.74
CA ARG A 73 13.22 27.81 5.84
C ARG A 73 12.65 28.39 4.54
N PRO A 74 12.73 27.67 3.40
CA PRO A 74 12.37 28.20 2.09
C PRO A 74 10.85 28.27 1.86
N CYS A 75 10.06 27.63 2.72
CA CYS A 75 8.64 27.37 2.55
C CYS A 75 7.87 27.53 3.88
N ALA A 76 6.55 27.69 3.81
CA ALA A 76 5.68 27.69 4.99
C ALA A 76 5.15 26.28 5.32
N THR A 77 5.16 25.36 4.35
CA THR A 77 4.77 23.95 4.54
C THR A 77 5.74 23.02 3.82
N LEU A 78 6.29 22.04 4.53
CA LEU A 78 7.03 20.91 3.96
C LEU A 78 6.06 19.74 3.75
N VAL A 79 6.02 19.20 2.53
CA VAL A 79 5.21 18.03 2.17
C VAL A 79 6.14 16.88 1.80
N ILE A 80 5.93 15.70 2.40
CA ILE A 80 6.55 14.44 1.93
C ILE A 80 5.45 13.65 1.21
N ASP A 81 5.64 13.47 -0.09
CA ASP A 81 4.69 12.78 -0.98
C ASP A 81 5.39 11.61 -1.67
N THR A 82 5.30 10.37 -1.19
CA THR A 82 4.51 9.82 -0.07
C THR A 82 5.36 9.13 1.01
N ALA A 83 4.79 8.98 2.22
CA ALA A 83 5.46 8.40 3.37
C ALA A 83 5.78 6.90 3.21
N ASP A 84 4.94 6.15 2.49
CA ASP A 84 5.19 4.74 2.20
C ASP A 84 6.38 4.53 1.25
N TRP A 85 6.57 5.43 0.28
CA TRP A 85 7.79 5.44 -0.54
C TRP A 85 9.03 5.91 0.25
N ALA A 86 8.86 6.82 1.21
CA ALA A 86 9.92 7.18 2.14
C ALA A 86 10.34 5.98 3.02
N GLU A 87 9.38 5.19 3.50
CA GLU A 87 9.65 3.95 4.24
C GLU A 87 10.43 2.94 3.38
N GLN A 88 10.11 2.81 2.10
CA GLN A 88 10.90 1.97 1.17
C GLN A 88 12.36 2.43 1.03
N LEU A 89 12.62 3.74 1.05
CA LEU A 89 13.99 4.26 1.08
C LEU A 89 14.71 3.87 2.38
N ALA A 90 14.01 3.92 3.53
CA ALA A 90 14.57 3.48 4.81
C ALA A 90 14.87 1.96 4.82
N ILE A 91 13.95 1.14 4.30
CA ILE A 91 14.16 -0.31 4.13
C ILE A 91 15.42 -0.57 3.32
N ARG A 92 15.54 0.05 2.15
CA ARG A 92 16.69 -0.12 1.26
C ARG A 92 17.99 0.31 1.94
N HIS A 93 17.97 1.44 2.65
CA HIS A 93 19.13 1.92 3.41
C HIS A 93 19.59 0.97 4.50
N VAL A 94 18.66 0.41 5.29
CA VAL A 94 18.97 -0.56 6.34
C VAL A 94 19.57 -1.84 5.74
N CYS A 95 18.98 -2.34 4.65
CA CYS A 95 19.50 -3.49 3.91
C CYS A 95 20.92 -3.22 3.39
N ASP A 96 21.15 -2.07 2.76
CA ASP A 96 22.47 -1.70 2.22
C ASP A 96 23.53 -1.56 3.33
N GLU A 97 23.21 -0.87 4.42
CA GLU A 97 24.14 -0.64 5.55
C GLU A 97 24.56 -1.94 6.22
N LYS A 98 23.63 -2.89 6.34
CA LYS A 98 23.88 -4.20 6.97
C LYS A 98 24.28 -5.29 5.98
N SER A 99 24.35 -4.96 4.69
CA SER A 99 24.59 -5.91 3.60
C SER A 99 23.60 -7.09 3.60
N TRP A 100 22.34 -6.81 3.93
CA TRP A 100 21.23 -7.76 3.82
C TRP A 100 20.59 -7.67 2.45
N LYS A 101 20.23 -8.82 1.87
CA LYS A 101 19.48 -8.89 0.61
C LYS A 101 18.01 -8.55 0.83
N SER A 102 17.48 -8.92 1.99
CA SER A 102 16.11 -8.62 2.41
C SER A 102 16.07 -8.12 3.85
N ILE A 103 15.03 -7.36 4.18
CA ILE A 103 14.77 -6.91 5.55
C ILE A 103 14.52 -8.09 6.52
N GLU A 104 14.24 -9.28 5.98
CA GLU A 104 13.95 -10.48 6.74
C GLU A 104 15.18 -11.34 7.06
N ASP A 105 16.32 -11.11 6.38
CA ASP A 105 17.59 -11.81 6.59
C ASP A 105 18.02 -11.93 8.07
N PRO A 106 17.94 -10.88 8.91
CA PRO A 106 18.32 -11.00 10.31
C PRO A 106 17.35 -11.85 11.15
N GLY A 107 16.20 -12.24 10.61
CA GLY A 107 15.18 -13.03 11.26
C GLY A 107 14.44 -12.30 12.39
N TYR A 108 13.39 -12.95 12.90
CA TYR A 108 12.64 -12.52 14.09
C TYR A 108 12.16 -11.06 14.08
N GLY A 109 11.93 -10.47 12.90
CA GLY A 109 11.48 -9.10 12.75
C GLY A 109 12.56 -8.03 12.99
N LYS A 110 13.82 -8.42 13.21
CA LYS A 110 14.87 -7.49 13.63
C LYS A 110 15.16 -6.41 12.58
N GLY A 111 15.05 -6.72 11.29
CA GLY A 111 15.23 -5.73 10.21
C GLY A 111 14.15 -4.64 10.25
N TYR A 112 12.90 -5.01 10.50
CA TYR A 112 11.81 -4.06 10.68
C TYR A 112 12.03 -3.15 11.91
N THR A 113 12.63 -3.66 13.00
CA THR A 113 13.01 -2.81 14.14
C THR A 113 13.99 -1.71 13.72
N PHE A 114 15.00 -2.03 12.91
CA PHE A 114 15.95 -1.02 12.41
C PHE A 114 15.28 0.02 11.52
N VAL A 115 14.36 -0.40 10.64
CA VAL A 115 13.58 0.54 9.82
C VAL A 115 12.72 1.45 10.69
N VAL A 116 12.06 0.88 11.70
CA VAL A 116 11.24 1.63 12.67
C VAL A 116 12.06 2.62 13.50
N GLU A 117 13.36 2.35 13.73
CA GLU A 117 14.31 3.28 14.32
C GLU A 117 14.68 4.41 13.35
N GLU A 118 15.02 4.06 12.11
CA GLU A 118 15.33 5.03 11.05
C GLU A 118 14.15 5.96 10.77
N PHE A 119 12.95 5.41 10.55
CA PHE A 119 11.73 6.19 10.34
C PHE A 119 11.43 7.10 11.53
N GLY A 120 11.71 6.64 12.75
CA GLY A 120 11.67 7.47 13.96
C GLY A 120 12.62 8.68 13.90
N LYS A 121 13.82 8.53 13.33
CA LYS A 121 14.74 9.66 13.10
C LYS A 121 14.16 10.68 12.11
N LEU A 122 13.48 10.21 11.05
CA LEU A 122 12.74 11.11 10.14
C LEU A 122 11.64 11.87 10.88
N LEU A 123 10.79 11.20 11.67
CA LEU A 123 9.72 11.86 12.44
C LEU A 123 10.26 12.87 13.45
N ASN A 124 11.41 12.59 14.09
CA ASN A 124 12.08 13.56 14.96
C ASN A 124 12.56 14.78 14.18
N LEU A 125 13.21 14.56 13.03
CA LEU A 125 13.68 15.66 12.18
C LEU A 125 12.51 16.51 11.64
N LEU A 126 11.38 15.90 11.31
CA LEU A 126 10.17 16.61 10.92
C LEU A 126 9.53 17.36 12.10
N SER A 127 9.64 16.84 13.32
CA SER A 127 9.24 17.58 14.52
C SER A 127 10.07 18.84 14.68
N ASP A 128 11.38 18.75 14.44
CA ASP A 128 12.25 19.91 14.49
C ASP A 128 11.89 20.97 13.42
N VAL A 129 11.46 20.53 12.22
CA VAL A 129 10.96 21.43 11.17
C VAL A 129 9.67 22.15 11.63
N ALA A 130 8.77 21.44 12.29
CA ALA A 130 7.57 22.01 12.88
C ALA A 130 7.88 23.01 14.00
N GLU A 131 8.83 22.69 14.88
CA GLU A 131 9.31 23.60 15.92
C GLU A 131 10.01 24.84 15.34
N ALA A 132 10.59 24.74 14.15
CA ALA A 132 11.14 25.86 13.41
C ALA A 132 10.08 26.74 12.74
N GLY A 133 8.78 26.44 12.90
CA GLY A 133 7.65 27.23 12.42
C GLY A 133 7.12 26.84 11.04
N ILE A 134 7.56 25.71 10.47
CA ILE A 134 7.15 25.22 9.15
C ILE A 134 6.14 24.09 9.34
N ASN A 135 4.96 24.17 8.72
CA ASN A 135 4.00 23.06 8.78
C ASN A 135 4.58 21.81 8.11
N VAL A 136 4.24 20.63 8.62
CA VAL A 136 4.65 19.37 8.01
C VAL A 136 3.43 18.57 7.59
N VAL A 137 3.41 18.14 6.34
CA VAL A 137 2.37 17.27 5.79
C VAL A 137 3.02 15.98 5.29
N LEU A 138 2.51 14.84 5.76
CA LEU A 138 2.79 13.54 5.18
C LEU A 138 1.57 13.06 4.42
N THR A 139 1.73 12.75 3.14
CA THR A 139 0.72 11.98 2.42
C THR A 139 1.09 10.50 2.47
N ALA A 140 0.10 9.61 2.48
CA ALA A 140 0.36 8.17 2.49
C ALA A 140 -0.75 7.40 1.77
N HIS A 141 -0.41 6.22 1.26
CA HIS A 141 -1.41 5.28 0.80
C HIS A 141 -2.19 4.66 1.95
N ALA A 142 -3.44 4.27 1.68
CA ALA A 142 -4.24 3.47 2.60
C ALA A 142 -4.23 2.01 2.17
N ALA A 143 -4.10 1.11 3.12
CA ALA A 143 -4.17 -0.33 2.92
C ALA A 143 -5.27 -0.94 3.78
N ILE A 144 -5.95 -1.95 3.25
CA ILE A 144 -6.91 -2.74 4.03
C ILE A 144 -6.10 -3.71 4.90
N ARG A 145 -6.36 -3.68 6.21
CA ARG A 145 -5.76 -4.57 7.20
C ARG A 145 -6.85 -5.24 8.01
N LYS A 146 -6.62 -6.51 8.35
CA LYS A 146 -7.48 -7.26 9.27
C LYS A 146 -7.22 -6.76 10.69
N PHE A 147 -8.28 -6.41 11.40
CA PHE A 147 -8.24 -5.93 12.78
C PHE A 147 -9.06 -6.87 13.66
N ASP A 148 -8.42 -7.35 14.72
CA ASP A 148 -9.02 -8.20 15.75
C ASP A 148 -9.21 -7.34 17.01
N GLN A 149 -10.45 -7.08 17.40
CA GLN A 149 -10.70 -6.42 18.68
C GLN A 149 -10.57 -7.45 19.81
N PRO A 150 -9.86 -7.12 20.90
CA PRO A 150 -9.74 -8.03 22.03
C PRO A 150 -11.10 -8.34 22.67
N ASP A 151 -12.06 -7.42 22.55
CA ASP A 151 -13.40 -7.52 23.14
C ASP A 151 -14.43 -8.16 22.19
N GLU A 152 -14.10 -8.36 20.91
CA GLU A 152 -15.01 -8.94 19.92
C GLU A 152 -14.42 -10.21 19.30
N ALA A 153 -15.22 -11.29 19.24
CA ALA A 153 -14.79 -12.55 18.64
C ALA A 153 -14.62 -12.49 17.10
N ALA A 154 -15.10 -11.42 16.46
CA ALA A 154 -15.12 -11.29 15.01
C ALA A 154 -14.10 -10.24 14.54
N SER A 155 -13.19 -10.69 13.69
CA SER A 155 -12.25 -9.83 12.97
C SER A 155 -12.93 -9.04 11.87
N TYR A 156 -12.53 -7.79 11.64
CA TYR A 156 -13.03 -7.00 10.51
C TYR A 156 -11.92 -6.26 9.77
N ASN A 157 -12.23 -5.79 8.55
CA ASN A 157 -11.29 -5.06 7.72
C ASN A 157 -11.34 -3.56 8.03
N ARG A 158 -10.15 -2.95 8.14
CA ARG A 158 -9.95 -1.54 8.45
C ARG A 158 -8.96 -0.91 7.46
N TRP A 159 -9.23 0.32 7.05
CA TRP A 159 -8.27 1.15 6.34
C TRP A 159 -7.22 1.71 7.29
N ALA A 160 -5.98 1.28 7.10
CA ALA A 160 -4.81 1.74 7.84
C ALA A 160 -3.82 2.44 6.89
N LEU A 161 -2.83 3.12 7.46
CA LEU A 161 -1.68 3.62 6.71
C LEU A 161 -0.94 2.45 6.05
N ALA A 162 -0.52 2.61 4.80
CA ALA A 162 0.28 1.62 4.08
C ALA A 162 1.76 1.67 4.50
N LEU A 163 2.00 1.66 5.81
CA LEU A 163 3.31 1.60 6.45
C LEU A 163 3.48 0.24 7.16
N ILE A 164 4.68 -0.06 7.63
CA ILE A 164 4.95 -1.18 8.52
C ILE A 164 4.03 -1.06 9.74
N ASP A 165 3.21 -2.09 9.95
CA ASP A 165 2.25 -2.13 11.04
C ASP A 165 2.21 -3.54 11.65
N ALA A 166 3.16 -3.80 12.54
CA ALA A 166 3.23 -5.02 13.33
C ALA A 166 3.18 -4.71 14.83
N ALA A 167 2.67 -5.66 15.63
CA ALA A 167 2.36 -5.45 17.05
C ALA A 167 3.53 -4.91 17.91
N LYS A 168 4.78 -5.18 17.53
CA LYS A 168 5.99 -4.72 18.24
C LYS A 168 6.80 -3.67 17.49
N MET A 169 6.47 -3.42 16.23
CA MET A 169 7.24 -2.59 15.29
C MET A 169 6.26 -2.01 14.28
N SER A 170 5.82 -0.78 14.52
CA SER A 170 4.79 -0.13 13.73
C SER A 170 5.14 1.33 13.47
N ASP A 171 5.54 1.61 12.24
CA ASP A 171 5.72 2.97 11.73
C ASP A 171 4.37 3.65 11.55
N ALA A 172 3.33 2.89 11.19
CA ALA A 172 1.96 3.38 11.16
C ALA A 172 1.53 3.94 12.53
N ALA A 173 1.76 3.21 13.63
CA ALA A 173 1.43 3.66 14.98
C ALA A 173 2.25 4.89 15.38
N LYS A 174 3.57 4.87 15.17
CA LYS A 174 4.44 6.02 15.47
C LYS A 174 4.05 7.28 14.70
N ALA A 175 3.79 7.15 13.40
CA ALA A 175 3.35 8.27 12.56
C ALA A 175 1.99 8.81 13.03
N LYS A 176 1.04 7.91 13.32
CA LYS A 176 -0.26 8.30 13.89
C LYS A 176 -0.06 9.06 15.19
N GLU A 177 0.68 8.54 16.16
CA GLU A 177 0.94 9.19 17.45
C GLU A 177 1.61 10.56 17.29
N TRP A 178 2.63 10.64 16.44
CA TRP A 178 3.40 11.84 16.13
C TRP A 178 2.56 12.99 15.55
N ALA A 179 1.56 12.68 14.73
CA ALA A 179 0.76 13.68 14.03
C ALA A 179 -0.24 14.40 14.95
N ASP A 180 -0.42 15.71 14.72
CA ASP A 180 -1.47 16.52 15.34
C ASP A 180 -2.85 16.22 14.74
N ALA A 181 -2.89 15.89 13.44
CA ALA A 181 -4.07 15.42 12.74
C ALA A 181 -3.74 14.26 11.79
N VAL A 182 -4.60 13.25 11.75
CA VAL A 182 -4.59 12.13 10.82
C VAL A 182 -5.95 12.13 10.12
N LEU A 183 -5.96 12.37 8.82
CA LEU A 183 -7.16 12.58 8.04
C LEU A 183 -7.25 11.48 6.96
N PHE A 184 -8.37 10.77 6.93
CA PHE A 184 -8.61 9.70 5.96
C PHE A 184 -9.43 10.22 4.78
N ALA A 185 -8.81 10.32 3.61
CA ALA A 185 -9.47 10.71 2.38
C ALA A 185 -10.09 9.47 1.70
N ASN A 186 -11.35 9.57 1.29
CA ASN A 186 -12.03 8.48 0.59
C ASN A 186 -13.07 9.00 -0.43
N TYR A 187 -13.54 8.10 -1.30
CA TYR A 187 -14.68 8.36 -2.18
C TYR A 187 -15.97 8.00 -1.47
N GLU A 188 -16.90 8.95 -1.40
CA GLU A 188 -18.24 8.68 -0.89
C GLU A 188 -19.03 7.86 -1.94
N THR A 189 -19.46 6.67 -1.54
CA THR A 189 -20.34 5.82 -2.34
C THR A 189 -21.77 6.06 -1.88
N ILE A 190 -22.50 6.91 -2.61
CA ILE A 190 -23.94 7.07 -2.38
C ILE A 190 -24.63 5.83 -2.97
N VAL A 191 -25.17 4.98 -2.11
CA VAL A 191 -26.02 3.86 -2.53
C VAL A 191 -27.43 4.40 -2.66
N GLU A 192 -27.82 4.76 -3.89
CA GLU A 192 -29.18 5.17 -4.17
C GLU A 192 -30.04 3.91 -4.29
N VAL A 193 -30.99 3.77 -3.38
CA VAL A 193 -31.97 2.69 -3.42
C VAL A 193 -33.00 3.07 -4.49
N VAL A 194 -32.83 2.54 -5.70
CA VAL A 194 -33.77 2.74 -6.78
C VAL A 194 -34.84 1.65 -6.70
N GLY A 195 -36.00 2.00 -6.15
CA GLY A 195 -37.21 1.18 -6.13
C GLY A 195 -37.99 1.29 -4.81
N ASP A 196 -39.32 1.25 -4.90
CA ASP A 196 -40.23 1.15 -3.75
C ASP A 196 -40.56 -0.31 -3.43
N GLY A 197 -40.40 -0.70 -2.15
CA GLY A 197 -40.81 -2.01 -1.62
C GLY A 197 -39.67 -2.97 -1.21
N LYS A 198 -40.05 -4.14 -0.67
CA LYS A 198 -39.17 -5.20 -0.08
C LYS A 198 -38.19 -5.90 -1.06
N GLY A 199 -37.85 -5.27 -2.18
CA GLY A 199 -36.94 -5.80 -3.20
C GLY A 199 -36.03 -4.74 -3.84
N ALA A 200 -35.90 -3.56 -3.24
CA ALA A 200 -35.10 -2.48 -3.79
C ALA A 200 -33.61 -2.86 -3.83
N LYS A 201 -33.04 -2.93 -5.04
CA LYS A 201 -31.61 -3.18 -5.26
C LYS A 201 -30.87 -1.85 -5.22
N GLY A 202 -30.01 -1.67 -4.22
CA GLY A 202 -29.12 -0.51 -4.15
C GLY A 202 -28.20 -0.50 -5.37
N LYS A 203 -28.33 0.52 -6.23
CA LYS A 203 -27.32 0.81 -7.24
C LYS A 203 -26.31 1.74 -6.58
N ALA A 204 -25.09 1.27 -6.38
CA ALA A 204 -23.99 2.12 -5.96
C ALA A 204 -23.74 3.16 -7.05
N ARG A 205 -24.06 4.43 -6.77
CA ARG A 205 -23.68 5.58 -7.58
C ARG A 205 -22.52 6.26 -6.85
N GLY A 206 -21.40 5.54 -6.76
CA GLY A 206 -20.21 5.96 -6.01
C GLY A 206 -19.08 6.46 -6.90
N GLY A 207 -18.32 7.44 -6.41
CA GLY A 207 -17.03 7.85 -7.01
C GLY A 207 -16.88 9.34 -7.33
N GLN A 208 -17.95 10.13 -7.33
CA GLN A 208 -17.86 11.55 -7.72
C GLN A 208 -17.50 12.49 -6.57
N LYS A 209 -17.89 12.16 -5.33
CA LYS A 209 -17.67 13.04 -4.17
C LYS A 209 -16.52 12.53 -3.32
N ARG A 210 -15.46 13.33 -3.23
CA ARG A 210 -14.28 13.07 -2.40
C ARG A 210 -14.50 13.69 -1.02
N VAL A 211 -14.29 12.89 0.02
CA VAL A 211 -14.54 13.27 1.41
C VAL A 211 -13.31 13.02 2.25
N LEU A 212 -13.22 13.75 3.35
CA LEU A 212 -12.19 13.64 4.35
C LEU A 212 -12.85 13.28 5.69
N HIS A 213 -12.46 12.14 6.24
CA HIS A 213 -12.87 11.71 7.57
C HIS A 213 -11.83 12.21 8.58
N ALA A 214 -12.31 12.93 9.60
CA ALA A 214 -11.46 13.59 10.57
C ALA A 214 -11.53 12.96 11.98
N GLN A 215 -12.49 12.06 12.21
CA GLN A 215 -12.73 11.41 13.51
C GLN A 215 -12.54 9.90 13.44
N HIS A 216 -12.22 9.31 14.60
CA HIS A 216 -12.03 7.87 14.74
C HIS A 216 -13.29 7.11 14.30
N HIS A 217 -13.08 5.99 13.64
CA HIS A 217 -14.16 5.11 13.20
C HIS A 217 -13.68 3.65 13.24
N ALA A 218 -14.60 2.69 13.29
CA ALA A 218 -14.22 1.28 13.26
C ALA A 218 -13.41 0.94 11.99
N CYS A 219 -13.85 1.45 10.83
CA CYS A 219 -13.28 1.10 9.53
C CYS A 219 -12.07 1.93 9.08
N TRP A 220 -11.64 2.97 9.80
CA TRP A 220 -10.45 3.78 9.46
C TRP A 220 -9.87 4.49 10.67
N ASP A 221 -8.60 4.83 10.63
CA ASP A 221 -7.92 5.63 11.66
C ASP A 221 -7.93 7.11 11.28
N ALA A 222 -8.67 7.93 12.02
CA ALA A 222 -8.55 9.38 11.89
C ALA A 222 -8.61 10.05 13.26
N LYS A 223 -7.91 11.17 13.39
CA LYS A 223 -7.89 12.00 14.60
C LYS A 223 -7.57 13.44 14.25
N ASN A 224 -8.06 14.38 15.04
CA ASN A 224 -7.64 15.77 14.96
C ASN A 224 -7.87 16.47 16.31
N ARG A 225 -7.27 17.64 16.50
CA ARG A 225 -7.45 18.48 17.70
C ARG A 225 -8.27 19.74 17.41
N TRP A 226 -8.95 19.78 16.27
CA TRP A 226 -9.59 20.96 15.70
C TRP A 226 -11.11 20.92 15.79
N ASP A 227 -11.66 19.90 16.44
CA ASP A 227 -13.10 19.66 16.59
C ASP A 227 -13.85 19.64 15.25
N LEU A 228 -13.19 19.09 14.22
CA LEU A 228 -13.81 18.96 12.90
C LEU A 228 -14.99 17.99 12.94
N PRO A 229 -16.04 18.21 12.11
CA PRO A 229 -17.09 17.24 11.89
C PRO A 229 -16.53 15.86 11.47
N PRO A 230 -17.29 14.77 11.70
CA PRO A 230 -16.84 13.41 11.37
C PRO A 230 -16.42 13.24 9.90
N GLN A 231 -17.09 13.98 9.02
CA GLN A 231 -16.86 13.98 7.58
C GLN A 231 -16.95 15.42 7.06
N VAL A 232 -15.98 15.81 6.25
CA VAL A 232 -15.95 17.11 5.55
C VAL A 232 -15.59 16.89 4.07
N PRO A 233 -15.88 17.82 3.15
CA PRO A 233 -15.38 17.74 1.78
C PRO A 233 -13.85 17.67 1.75
N LEU A 234 -13.26 16.97 0.77
CA LEU A 234 -11.82 16.97 0.55
C LEU A 234 -11.35 18.33 -0.01
N ASP A 235 -11.34 19.35 0.84
CA ASP A 235 -10.92 20.70 0.51
C ASP A 235 -10.15 21.33 1.67
N PHE A 236 -9.07 22.03 1.34
CA PHE A 236 -8.19 22.67 2.32
C PHE A 236 -8.92 23.77 3.11
N ALA A 237 -9.95 24.39 2.54
CA ALA A 237 -10.78 25.38 3.23
C ALA A 237 -11.34 24.87 4.57
N GLN A 238 -11.52 23.55 4.72
CA GLN A 238 -12.02 22.94 5.96
C GLN A 238 -11.00 23.01 7.11
N ILE A 239 -9.71 23.05 6.80
CA ILE A 239 -8.63 23.05 7.80
C ILE A 239 -7.81 24.33 7.82
N ALA A 240 -8.04 25.24 6.87
CA ALA A 240 -7.26 26.47 6.70
C ALA A 240 -7.19 27.34 7.97
N ALA A 241 -8.25 27.36 8.79
CA ALA A 241 -8.28 28.12 10.04
C ALA A 241 -7.30 27.58 11.12
N PHE A 242 -6.87 26.32 11.00
CA PHE A 242 -6.02 25.66 11.99
C PHE A 242 -4.57 25.53 11.54
N VAL A 243 -4.29 25.75 10.25
CA VAL A 243 -2.94 25.70 9.68
C VAL A 243 -2.39 27.12 9.63
N PRO A 244 -1.39 27.47 10.45
CA PRO A 244 -0.81 28.80 10.40
C PRO A 244 -0.10 29.01 9.07
N ALA A 245 -0.38 30.14 8.42
CA ALA A 245 0.50 30.63 7.38
C ALA A 245 1.74 31.19 8.09
N ALA A 246 2.90 30.54 7.94
CA ALA A 246 4.15 31.11 8.44
C ALA A 246 4.33 32.51 7.82
N PRO A 247 4.76 33.54 8.57
CA PRO A 247 5.12 34.81 7.97
C PRO A 247 6.27 34.53 7.00
N ALA A 248 6.00 34.68 5.71
CA ALA A 248 7.03 34.55 4.68
C ALA A 248 8.20 35.46 5.07
N ALA A 249 9.30 34.86 5.55
CA ALA A 249 10.55 35.57 5.68
C ALA A 249 10.80 36.22 4.31
N SER A 250 10.99 37.54 4.30
CA SER A 250 10.99 38.33 3.06
C SER A 250 11.88 37.61 2.04
N ARG A 251 11.25 37.05 1.00
CA ARG A 251 11.99 36.62 -0.18
C ARG A 251 12.72 37.88 -0.63
N VAL A 252 14.04 37.91 -0.45
CA VAL A 252 14.89 38.73 -1.30
C VAL A 252 14.53 38.25 -2.68
N ARG A 253 13.69 39.01 -3.38
CA ARG A 253 13.50 38.89 -4.82
C ARG A 253 14.90 39.02 -5.38
N ALA A 254 15.51 37.89 -5.72
CA ALA A 254 16.49 37.85 -6.77
C ALA A 254 15.74 38.26 -8.04
N ALA A 255 15.68 39.57 -8.25
CA ALA A 255 15.30 40.14 -9.52
C ALA A 255 16.43 39.86 -10.52
N SER A 256 16.01 39.58 -11.77
CA SER A 256 16.81 39.48 -13.00
C SER A 256 17.46 38.10 -13.22
N ALA A 257 17.21 37.42 -14.34
CA ALA A 257 17.29 37.99 -15.68
C ALA A 257 16.04 37.77 -16.54
N ALA A 258 15.64 38.86 -17.22
CA ALA A 258 14.75 38.83 -18.35
C ALA A 258 15.31 37.91 -19.45
N VAL A 259 14.50 36.96 -19.90
CA VAL A 259 14.73 36.25 -21.16
C VAL A 259 14.49 37.25 -22.29
N PRO A 260 15.45 37.49 -23.21
CA PRO A 260 15.19 38.32 -24.38
C PRO A 260 14.12 37.65 -25.25
N ALA A 261 13.13 38.43 -25.65
CA ALA A 261 12.11 38.03 -26.60
C ALA A 261 12.74 37.47 -27.89
N ARG A 262 12.37 36.24 -28.24
CA ARG A 262 12.66 35.63 -29.54
C ARG A 262 11.82 36.36 -30.61
N PRO A 263 12.39 36.79 -31.75
CA PRO A 263 11.62 37.46 -32.79
C PRO A 263 10.56 36.53 -33.40
N ALA A 264 9.36 37.08 -33.56
CA ALA A 264 8.26 36.46 -34.30
C ALA A 264 8.64 36.30 -35.78
N ALA A 265 8.33 35.13 -36.34
CA ALA A 265 8.28 34.90 -37.78
C ALA A 265 6.82 34.67 -38.22
N PRO A 266 6.43 35.07 -39.45
CA PRO A 266 5.07 35.52 -39.76
C PRO A 266 4.11 34.40 -40.17
N ALA A 267 2.82 34.72 -40.06
CA ALA A 267 1.68 33.87 -40.39
C ALA A 267 1.48 33.61 -41.90
N ALA A 268 1.11 32.35 -42.20
CA ALA A 268 0.08 31.79 -43.12
C ALA A 268 -0.15 32.39 -44.54
N PRO A 269 -0.57 31.62 -45.58
CA PRO A 269 -1.94 31.05 -45.68
C PRO A 269 -2.06 29.76 -46.58
N PRO A 270 -3.24 29.34 -47.10
CA PRO A 270 -4.32 28.64 -46.40
C PRO A 270 -4.73 27.28 -47.04
N ALA A 271 -5.47 26.49 -46.23
CA ALA A 271 -6.52 25.50 -46.51
C ALA A 271 -6.45 24.57 -47.75
N LYS A 272 -6.64 23.25 -47.51
CA LYS A 272 -7.44 22.35 -48.35
C LYS A 272 -7.91 21.09 -47.57
N THR A 273 -9.23 21.04 -47.36
CA THR A 273 -10.16 19.90 -47.46
C THR A 273 -9.83 18.54 -46.80
N ALA A 274 -10.74 18.13 -45.90
CA ALA A 274 -10.99 16.76 -45.47
C ALA A 274 -11.25 15.80 -46.65
N PRO A 275 -11.12 14.47 -46.43
CA PRO A 275 -12.34 13.69 -46.23
C PRO A 275 -12.25 12.50 -45.25
N ALA A 276 -13.40 12.26 -44.59
CA ALA A 276 -14.08 11.00 -44.30
C ALA A 276 -13.35 9.81 -43.63
N ALA A 277 -13.87 9.46 -42.44
CA ALA A 277 -13.86 8.11 -41.86
C ALA A 277 -14.77 7.15 -42.64
N PRO A 278 -14.51 5.83 -42.57
CA PRO A 278 -15.58 4.87 -42.27
C PRO A 278 -15.06 3.67 -41.41
N PRO A 279 -15.86 2.63 -41.09
CA PRO A 279 -16.63 2.55 -39.84
C PRO A 279 -16.26 1.32 -38.97
N ALA A 280 -16.79 1.29 -37.75
CA ALA A 280 -16.86 0.11 -36.90
C ALA A 280 -17.78 -0.99 -37.49
N PRO A 281 -17.61 -2.27 -37.10
CA PRO A 281 -18.72 -3.20 -37.01
C PRO A 281 -19.14 -3.42 -35.55
N ALA A 282 -20.45 -3.42 -35.37
CA ALA A 282 -21.15 -3.60 -34.11
C ALA A 282 -21.39 -5.09 -33.78
N ALA A 283 -21.46 -5.35 -32.48
CA ALA A 283 -22.42 -6.20 -31.76
C ALA A 283 -22.68 -7.64 -32.22
N ALA A 284 -22.38 -8.58 -31.32
CA ALA A 284 -23.26 -9.70 -31.02
C ALA A 284 -23.31 -9.94 -29.49
N ALA A 285 -24.52 -10.06 -28.97
CA ALA A 285 -24.91 -10.41 -27.59
C ALA A 285 -26.30 -11.10 -27.69
N PRO A 286 -26.84 -11.83 -26.67
CA PRO A 286 -26.23 -12.46 -25.49
C PRO A 286 -26.79 -13.88 -25.14
N ALA A 287 -26.30 -14.41 -24.00
CA ALA A 287 -26.96 -15.27 -22.98
C ALA A 287 -26.87 -16.82 -23.11
N PRO A 288 -26.87 -17.58 -21.97
CA PRO A 288 -27.24 -17.17 -20.59
C PRO A 288 -26.21 -17.38 -19.47
N ALA A 289 -26.49 -16.70 -18.34
CA ALA A 289 -25.85 -16.70 -17.02
C ALA A 289 -26.09 -18.01 -16.22
N ALA A 290 -25.51 -18.35 -15.06
CA ALA A 290 -24.88 -17.67 -13.90
C ALA A 290 -24.15 -18.76 -13.02
N PRO A 291 -23.57 -18.52 -11.81
CA PRO A 291 -23.30 -17.27 -11.07
C PRO A 291 -21.83 -17.09 -10.61
N ALA A 292 -21.58 -16.11 -9.73
CA ALA A 292 -20.33 -15.37 -9.55
C ALA A 292 -19.61 -15.53 -8.18
N ALA A 293 -18.31 -15.18 -8.22
CA ALA A 293 -17.40 -14.60 -7.20
C ALA A 293 -16.86 -15.50 -6.05
N PRO A 294 -15.65 -15.21 -5.47
CA PRO A 294 -14.82 -13.99 -5.60
C PRO A 294 -13.31 -14.19 -5.97
N LYS A 295 -12.61 -13.07 -6.25
CA LYS A 295 -11.14 -12.86 -6.39
C LYS A 295 -10.58 -12.19 -5.11
N PRO A 296 -9.30 -11.79 -5.01
CA PRO A 296 -8.01 -12.48 -5.26
C PRO A 296 -7.16 -12.50 -3.96
N VAL A 297 -6.14 -13.37 -3.85
CA VAL A 297 -5.24 -13.37 -2.66
C VAL A 297 -3.76 -13.42 -3.07
N GLN A 298 -3.09 -12.31 -2.70
CA GLN A 298 -1.69 -12.15 -2.26
C GLN A 298 -0.53 -12.52 -3.21
N SER A 299 0.23 -11.48 -3.53
CA SER A 299 1.65 -11.50 -3.90
C SER A 299 2.48 -12.20 -2.81
N ILE A 300 3.28 -13.19 -3.23
CA ILE A 300 4.23 -13.93 -2.40
C ILE A 300 5.66 -13.53 -2.79
N VAL A 301 6.50 -13.35 -1.77
CA VAL A 301 7.96 -13.14 -1.85
C VAL A 301 8.63 -14.49 -1.54
N PHE A 302 9.66 -14.87 -2.28
CA PHE A 302 10.51 -16.04 -2.03
C PHE A 302 11.88 -15.59 -1.47
N ALA A 303 12.46 -16.29 -0.48
CA ALA A 303 13.88 -16.25 -0.12
C ALA A 303 14.55 -17.53 -0.68
N ASP A 304 15.55 -17.45 -1.58
CA ASP A 304 17.01 -17.19 -1.47
C ASP A 304 17.85 -18.48 -1.27
N ASP A 305 18.33 -19.03 -2.39
CA ASP A 305 19.70 -19.55 -2.45
C ASP A 305 20.24 -19.34 -3.88
N GLY A 306 21.37 -18.66 -4.00
CA GLY A 306 21.98 -18.25 -5.25
C GLY A 306 22.73 -19.37 -6.00
N SER A 307 22.17 -20.57 -6.07
CA SER A 307 22.70 -21.68 -6.88
C SER A 307 22.00 -21.73 -8.25
N VAL A 308 22.34 -20.79 -9.14
CA VAL A 308 21.86 -20.87 -10.53
C VAL A 308 22.80 -21.73 -11.36
N VAL A 309 22.73 -23.06 -11.19
CA VAL A 309 23.06 -24.00 -12.29
C VAL A 309 22.40 -25.40 -12.24
N SER A 310 21.56 -25.75 -11.25
CA SER A 310 21.00 -27.13 -11.15
C SER A 310 19.48 -27.29 -11.22
N ASP A 311 18.66 -26.29 -10.88
CA ASP A 311 17.26 -26.56 -10.51
C ASP A 311 16.24 -26.43 -11.65
N THR A 312 16.49 -25.56 -12.64
CA THR A 312 15.71 -25.52 -13.89
C THR A 312 15.91 -26.78 -14.75
N ALA A 313 17.00 -27.53 -14.53
CA ALA A 313 17.24 -28.79 -15.24
C ALA A 313 16.31 -29.92 -14.76
N LYS A 314 15.90 -29.91 -13.48
CA LYS A 314 14.99 -30.91 -12.90
C LYS A 314 13.53 -30.72 -13.34
N SER A 315 13.03 -29.48 -13.38
CA SER A 315 11.69 -29.18 -13.94
C SER A 315 11.60 -29.59 -15.41
N LYS A 316 12.64 -29.26 -16.19
CA LYS A 316 12.74 -29.60 -17.62
C LYS A 316 12.89 -31.10 -17.89
N ALA A 317 13.58 -31.84 -17.01
CA ALA A 317 13.68 -33.30 -17.10
C ALA A 317 12.36 -34.02 -16.73
N ALA A 318 11.52 -33.38 -15.90
CA ALA A 318 10.21 -33.88 -15.50
C ALA A 318 9.05 -33.42 -16.43
N GLY A 319 9.34 -32.66 -17.50
CA GLY A 319 8.34 -32.14 -18.44
C GLY A 319 7.49 -30.99 -17.91
N LEU A 320 7.81 -30.43 -16.73
CA LEU A 320 7.00 -29.41 -16.06
C LEU A 320 7.52 -27.99 -16.33
N PRO A 321 6.63 -26.96 -16.32
CA PRO A 321 7.03 -25.56 -16.43
C PRO A 321 8.04 -25.13 -15.36
N ASP A 322 8.89 -24.15 -15.67
CA ASP A 322 10.02 -23.76 -14.81
C ASP A 322 9.63 -23.29 -13.41
N PHE A 323 8.42 -22.71 -13.25
CA PHE A 323 7.89 -22.28 -11.95
C PHE A 323 7.56 -23.45 -11.01
N TRP A 324 7.58 -24.71 -11.48
CA TRP A 324 7.45 -25.89 -10.61
C TRP A 324 8.73 -26.22 -9.84
N ALA A 325 9.87 -25.61 -10.14
CA ALA A 325 11.14 -25.95 -9.50
C ALA A 325 11.10 -25.88 -7.95
N PRO A 326 10.49 -24.84 -7.33
CA PRO A 326 10.34 -24.79 -5.86
C PRO A 326 9.44 -25.90 -5.30
N ALA A 327 8.38 -26.27 -6.03
CA ALA A 327 7.48 -27.35 -5.62
C ALA A 327 8.20 -28.72 -5.69
N LEU A 328 8.96 -28.97 -6.75
CA LEU A 328 9.72 -30.21 -6.94
C LEU A 328 10.79 -30.40 -5.85
N GLN A 329 11.41 -29.32 -5.37
CA GLN A 329 12.37 -29.37 -4.26
C GLN A 329 11.71 -29.77 -2.94
N LEU A 330 10.54 -29.20 -2.66
CA LEU A 330 9.77 -29.52 -1.45
C LEU A 330 9.22 -30.97 -1.50
N MET A 331 8.83 -31.42 -2.68
CA MET A 331 8.43 -32.79 -2.98
C MET A 331 9.54 -33.81 -2.70
N GLU A 332 10.77 -33.51 -3.15
CA GLU A 332 11.94 -34.35 -2.91
C GLU A 332 12.31 -34.39 -1.42
N ARG A 333 12.17 -33.25 -0.71
CA ARG A 333 12.43 -33.15 0.73
C ARG A 333 11.47 -34.01 1.56
N ASP A 334 10.17 -33.95 1.27
CA ASP A 334 9.12 -34.58 2.07
C ASP A 334 8.62 -35.92 1.51
N GLY A 335 9.24 -36.40 0.42
CA GLY A 335 8.89 -37.68 -0.21
C GLY A 335 7.47 -37.70 -0.77
N VAL A 336 7.06 -36.62 -1.44
CA VAL A 336 5.75 -36.43 -2.06
C VAL A 336 5.90 -36.48 -3.58
N SER A 337 5.03 -37.22 -4.26
CA SER A 337 5.04 -37.35 -5.72
C SER A 337 4.08 -36.36 -6.41
N VAL A 338 4.30 -36.09 -7.71
CA VAL A 338 3.44 -35.19 -8.50
C VAL A 338 2.00 -35.72 -8.56
N GLU A 339 1.84 -37.04 -8.63
CA GLU A 339 0.54 -37.69 -8.64
C GLU A 339 -0.24 -37.50 -7.34
N GLU A 340 0.43 -37.44 -6.19
CA GLU A 340 -0.22 -37.16 -4.91
C GLU A 340 -0.68 -35.71 -4.79
N ILE A 341 0.08 -34.77 -5.36
CA ILE A 341 -0.35 -33.38 -5.46
C ILE A 341 -1.55 -33.24 -6.39
N ARG A 342 -1.57 -33.96 -7.51
CA ARG A 342 -2.71 -34.00 -8.44
C ARG A 342 -3.94 -34.60 -7.77
N ALA A 343 -3.79 -35.72 -7.07
CA ALA A 343 -4.87 -36.36 -6.31
C ALA A 343 -5.43 -35.44 -5.22
N MET A 344 -4.57 -34.75 -4.46
CA MET A 344 -4.99 -33.78 -3.45
C MET A 344 -5.73 -32.59 -4.07
N SER A 345 -5.23 -32.05 -5.17
CA SER A 345 -5.85 -30.93 -5.88
C SER A 345 -7.23 -31.32 -6.44
N ALA A 346 -7.38 -32.56 -6.88
CA ALA A 346 -8.64 -33.12 -7.34
C ALA A 346 -9.63 -33.40 -6.20
N ALA A 347 -9.17 -33.97 -5.10
CA ALA A 347 -9.99 -34.22 -3.91
C ALA A 347 -10.55 -32.92 -3.30
N LYS A 348 -9.78 -31.83 -3.39
CA LYS A 348 -10.22 -30.50 -2.96
C LYS A 348 -11.06 -29.74 -3.98
N GLY A 349 -11.28 -30.31 -5.17
CA GLY A 349 -12.11 -29.72 -6.21
C GLY A 349 -11.49 -28.53 -6.93
N PHE A 350 -10.17 -28.30 -6.81
CA PHE A 350 -9.49 -27.24 -7.55
C PHE A 350 -9.29 -27.59 -9.02
N PHE A 351 -9.06 -28.88 -9.32
CA PHE A 351 -8.88 -29.39 -10.68
C PHE A 351 -9.57 -30.76 -10.83
N SER A 352 -9.87 -31.20 -12.05
CA SER A 352 -10.29 -32.60 -12.28
C SER A 352 -9.08 -33.55 -12.20
N ALA A 353 -9.30 -34.81 -11.82
CA ALA A 353 -8.23 -35.83 -11.71
C ALA A 353 -7.44 -36.02 -13.02
N ASP A 354 -8.08 -35.79 -14.17
CA ASP A 354 -7.45 -35.91 -15.50
C ASP A 354 -6.58 -34.71 -15.89
N THR A 355 -6.53 -33.65 -15.08
CA THR A 355 -5.74 -32.44 -15.38
C THR A 355 -4.25 -32.75 -15.23
N PRO A 356 -3.43 -32.62 -16.29
CA PRO A 356 -1.98 -32.78 -16.18
C PRO A 356 -1.38 -31.67 -15.32
N ALA A 357 -0.34 -31.99 -14.54
CA ALA A 357 0.35 -31.01 -13.68
C ALA A 357 0.98 -29.84 -14.47
N GLU A 358 1.32 -30.07 -15.75
CA GLU A 358 1.83 -29.04 -16.67
C GLU A 358 0.83 -27.91 -16.92
N ASN A 359 -0.47 -28.20 -16.82
CA ASN A 359 -1.55 -27.24 -17.08
C ASN A 359 -1.99 -26.50 -15.80
N TYR A 360 -1.29 -26.68 -14.68
CA TYR A 360 -1.61 -25.99 -13.46
C TYR A 360 -1.16 -24.54 -13.56
N PRO A 361 -2.01 -23.57 -13.21
CA PRO A 361 -1.66 -22.18 -13.32
C PRO A 361 -0.60 -21.81 -12.27
N GLU A 362 0.30 -20.91 -12.66
CA GLU A 362 1.50 -20.55 -11.89
C GLU A 362 1.16 -20.05 -10.48
N ASP A 363 0.09 -19.27 -10.35
CA ASP A 363 -0.42 -18.75 -9.08
C ASP A 363 -0.88 -19.86 -8.12
N TYR A 364 -1.47 -20.94 -8.65
CA TYR A 364 -1.84 -22.09 -7.84
C TYR A 364 -0.63 -22.90 -7.38
N VAL A 365 0.39 -23.06 -8.24
CA VAL A 365 1.60 -23.82 -7.89
C VAL A 365 2.44 -23.07 -6.88
N LEU A 366 2.68 -21.77 -7.09
CA LEU A 366 3.47 -20.95 -6.19
C LEU A 366 2.69 -20.55 -4.93
N GLY A 367 1.43 -20.17 -5.05
CA GLY A 367 0.63 -19.66 -3.93
C GLY A 367 -0.27 -20.68 -3.24
N GLY A 368 -0.71 -21.72 -3.95
CA GLY A 368 -1.51 -22.79 -3.38
C GLY A 368 -0.67 -23.94 -2.85
N ILE A 369 0.31 -24.41 -3.64
CA ILE A 369 1.13 -25.59 -3.31
C ILE A 369 2.38 -25.19 -2.51
N VAL A 370 3.21 -24.30 -3.03
CA VAL A 370 4.51 -23.96 -2.41
C VAL A 370 4.31 -23.14 -1.13
N ALA A 371 3.51 -22.07 -1.18
CA ALA A 371 3.28 -21.22 -0.01
C ALA A 371 2.47 -21.89 1.12
N GLN A 372 1.78 -23.00 0.84
CA GLN A 372 1.01 -23.75 1.85
C GLN A 372 1.50 -25.20 1.97
N TRP A 373 2.78 -25.44 1.69
CA TRP A 373 3.34 -26.78 1.58
C TRP A 373 3.06 -27.67 2.79
N ASP A 374 3.23 -27.16 4.01
CA ASP A 374 2.98 -27.93 5.24
C ASP A 374 1.53 -28.44 5.32
N LYS A 375 0.57 -27.62 4.86
CA LYS A 375 -0.85 -28.03 4.77
C LYS A 375 -1.06 -29.04 3.66
N CYS A 376 -0.40 -28.88 2.51
CA CYS A 376 -0.46 -29.86 1.42
C CYS A 376 0.06 -31.22 1.87
N VAL A 377 1.22 -31.27 2.53
CA VAL A 377 1.81 -32.51 3.07
C VAL A 377 0.91 -33.14 4.13
N ALA A 378 0.32 -32.36 5.04
CA ALA A 378 -0.61 -32.87 6.05
C ALA A 378 -1.85 -33.51 5.41
N ASN A 379 -2.41 -32.90 4.37
CA ASN A 379 -3.56 -33.47 3.64
C ASN A 379 -3.18 -34.73 2.86
N ILE A 380 -2.00 -34.75 2.23
CA ILE A 380 -1.50 -35.92 1.50
C ILE A 380 -1.24 -37.09 2.48
N LYS A 381 -0.69 -36.81 3.67
CA LYS A 381 -0.51 -37.83 4.73
C LYS A 381 -1.86 -38.38 5.22
N ALA A 382 -2.86 -37.53 5.43
CA ALA A 382 -4.21 -37.98 5.79
C ALA A 382 -4.84 -38.86 4.69
N MET A 383 -4.64 -38.51 3.41
CA MET A 383 -5.08 -39.35 2.29
C MET A 383 -4.33 -40.68 2.21
N ARG A 384 -3.03 -40.72 2.56
CA ARG A 384 -2.26 -41.97 2.65
C ARG A 384 -2.80 -42.90 3.74
N GLU A 385 -3.15 -42.34 4.90
CA GLU A 385 -3.71 -43.09 6.04
C GLU A 385 -5.12 -43.65 5.74
N GLU A 386 -5.96 -42.92 5.00
CA GLU A 386 -7.29 -43.42 4.57
C GLU A 386 -7.20 -44.53 3.49
N THR A 387 -6.05 -44.66 2.81
CA THR A 387 -5.86 -45.65 1.73
C THR A 387 -5.22 -46.95 2.24
N GLU A 388 -4.81 -47.05 3.51
CA GLU A 388 -4.35 -48.31 4.11
C GLU A 388 -5.54 -49.27 4.40
N PRO A 389 -5.55 -50.51 3.86
CA PRO A 389 -6.59 -51.48 4.16
C PRO A 389 -6.49 -51.93 5.62
N VAL A 390 -7.58 -51.75 6.37
CA VAL A 390 -7.77 -52.29 7.72
C VAL A 390 -7.43 -53.80 7.71
N PRO A 391 -6.50 -54.29 8.53
CA PRO A 391 -6.25 -55.72 8.62
C PRO A 391 -7.50 -56.39 9.20
N PHE A 392 -8.07 -57.32 8.42
CA PHE A 392 -9.21 -58.15 8.83
C PHE A 392 -8.96 -58.77 10.20
N GLY A 393 -9.88 -58.51 11.13
CA GLY A 393 -9.77 -58.91 12.53
C GLY A 393 -9.69 -60.43 12.72
N ALA A 394 -8.82 -60.85 13.64
CA ALA A 394 -8.98 -62.11 14.33
C ALA A 394 -10.07 -61.95 15.41
N PRO A 395 -11.02 -62.89 15.56
CA PRO A 395 -12.06 -62.79 16.57
C PRO A 395 -11.47 -62.99 17.96
N ASP A 396 -11.78 -62.07 18.86
CA ASP A 396 -11.44 -62.11 20.29
C ASP A 396 -12.21 -63.26 20.98
N MET A 397 -11.48 -64.28 21.43
CA MET A 397 -11.99 -65.45 22.16
C MET A 397 -11.96 -65.28 23.69
N THR A 398 -12.13 -64.07 24.23
CA THR A 398 -12.18 -63.87 25.70
C THR A 398 -13.56 -63.53 26.28
N LYS A 399 -14.63 -63.81 25.54
CA LYS A 399 -15.99 -63.85 26.11
C LYS A 399 -16.70 -65.17 25.80
N ILE A 400 -16.50 -66.15 26.69
CA ILE A 400 -17.47 -67.20 27.02
C ILE A 400 -17.61 -67.24 28.53
#